data_AF-A0A414FUY8-F1
#
_entry.id   AF-A0A414FUY8-F1
#
_cell.length_a   1.000
_cell.length_b   1.000
_cell.length_c   1.000
_cell.angle_alpha   90.00
_cell.angle_beta   90.00
_cell.angle_gamma   90.00
#
_symmetry.space_group_name_H-M   'P 1'
#
loop_
_entity.id
_entity.type
_entity.pdbx_description
1 polymer ?
#
loop_
_entity_poly.entity_id
_entity_poly.type
_entity_poly.pdbx_seq_one_letter_code
_entity_poly.pdbx_strand_id
1 'polypeptide(L)'
;MSQFYALMPDNTVKHIPLKEEIITEIKNLFINSGATFKPEGIEEDVFDGNIVSRNGENITYVHYDLPEDFARIPCNQADMSEYNINEDMPKSIFYYDDGKFYFQIFNKKNMLQRKMVLRFEYGNVFAKMNNSAFIVEDKIHALYEEGKLYFQSYTVANQIFSLINFVTEATNAEIESFGELDGINVNTESIKHIANIKTRRLIKLLSNTDNISTFMRKASRTKTSLLNKYGVNAQINENKELVLPTNNVADLNRVLEFLNEDIFRGVITDRLYRSNSKKKDNH
;
A
#
# COMPACT_ATOMS: atom_id res chain seq x y z
N MET A 1 17.27 -27.89 6.72
CA MET A 1 17.28 -27.20 5.41
C MET A 1 16.79 -25.78 5.61
N SER A 2 17.33 -24.80 4.87
CA SER A 2 16.90 -23.41 4.99
C SER A 2 15.49 -23.23 4.43
N GLN A 3 14.63 -22.50 5.15
CA GLN A 3 13.30 -22.10 4.69
C GLN A 3 13.33 -20.70 4.07
N PHE A 4 14.35 -20.45 3.23
CA PHE A 4 14.60 -19.15 2.61
C PHE A 4 14.39 -19.23 1.11
N TYR A 5 13.60 -18.32 0.57
CA TYR A 5 13.03 -18.42 -0.77
C TYR A 5 13.02 -17.07 -1.49
N ALA A 6 13.01 -17.14 -2.82
CA ALA A 6 12.83 -16.02 -3.74
C ALA A 6 11.45 -16.11 -4.41
N LEU A 7 10.68 -15.03 -4.36
CA LEU A 7 9.43 -14.87 -5.08
C LEU A 7 9.71 -14.14 -6.40
N MET A 8 9.46 -14.84 -7.51
CA MET A 8 9.67 -14.35 -8.86
C MET A 8 8.50 -13.48 -9.34
N PRO A 9 8.70 -12.62 -10.36
CA PRO A 9 7.65 -11.74 -10.87
C PRO A 9 6.38 -12.45 -11.35
N ASP A 10 6.51 -13.70 -11.82
CA ASP A 10 5.43 -14.58 -12.27
C ASP A 10 4.73 -15.36 -11.12
N ASN A 11 5.05 -15.02 -9.87
CA ASN A 11 4.58 -15.68 -8.65
C ASN A 11 5.12 -17.11 -8.43
N THR A 12 6.09 -17.56 -9.22
CA THR A 12 6.82 -18.79 -8.91
C THR A 12 7.78 -18.56 -7.75
N VAL A 13 8.06 -19.62 -7.00
CA VAL A 13 8.95 -19.61 -5.86
C VAL A 13 10.17 -20.45 -6.15
N LYS A 14 11.34 -19.88 -5.87
CA LYS A 14 12.62 -20.57 -5.95
C LYS A 14 13.25 -20.70 -4.58
N HIS A 15 13.89 -21.84 -4.32
CA HIS A 15 14.63 -22.06 -3.08
C HIS A 15 15.97 -21.31 -3.12
N ILE A 16 16.32 -20.62 -2.03
CA ILE A 16 17.64 -19.98 -1.88
C ILE A 16 18.49 -20.88 -0.98
N PRO A 17 19.50 -21.58 -1.53
CA PRO A 17 20.39 -22.41 -0.74
C PRO A 17 21.26 -21.55 0.17
N LEU A 18 21.32 -21.93 1.45
CA LEU A 18 22.15 -21.29 2.46
C LEU A 18 23.10 -22.32 3.06
N LYS A 19 24.31 -21.89 3.40
CA LYS A 19 25.23 -22.68 4.22
C LYS A 19 24.66 -22.82 5.64
N GLU A 20 24.88 -23.97 6.28
CA GLU A 20 24.33 -24.27 7.61
C GLU A 20 24.66 -23.19 8.65
N GLU A 21 25.86 -22.62 8.59
CA GLU A 21 26.36 -21.61 9.52
C GLU A 21 25.53 -20.31 9.56
N ILE A 22 24.88 -19.94 8.45
CA ILE A 22 24.08 -18.69 8.35
C ILE A 22 22.57 -18.92 8.45
N ILE A 23 22.10 -20.18 8.49
CA ILE A 23 20.65 -20.48 8.49
C ILE A 23 19.97 -19.84 9.70
N THR A 24 20.58 -19.99 10.89
CA THR A 24 20.04 -19.45 12.14
C THR A 24 20.05 -17.92 12.14
N GLU A 25 21.07 -17.30 11.57
CA GLU A 25 21.19 -15.84 11.49
C GLU A 25 20.09 -15.25 10.59
N ILE A 26 19.91 -15.81 9.40
CA ILE A 26 18.83 -15.40 8.48
C ILE A 26 17.46 -15.64 9.11
N LYS A 27 17.24 -16.80 9.75
CA LYS A 27 15.99 -17.09 10.48
C LYS A 27 15.69 -16.00 11.50
N ASN A 28 16.66 -15.70 12.37
CA ASN A 28 16.48 -14.72 13.44
C ASN A 28 16.24 -13.31 12.89
N LEU A 29 16.90 -12.92 11.78
CA LEU A 29 16.69 -11.63 11.14
C LEU A 29 15.22 -11.44 10.74
N PHE A 30 14.62 -12.43 10.05
CA PHE A 30 13.23 -12.35 9.62
C PHE A 30 12.24 -12.42 10.79
N ILE A 31 12.47 -13.30 11.77
CA ILE A 31 11.58 -13.44 12.93
C ILE A 31 11.61 -12.19 13.83
N ASN A 32 12.80 -11.67 14.14
CA ASN A 32 12.95 -10.45 14.94
C ASN A 32 12.33 -9.23 14.24
N SER A 33 12.52 -9.16 12.91
CA SER A 33 11.87 -8.15 12.07
C SER A 33 10.35 -8.31 12.08
N GLY A 34 9.85 -9.54 12.08
CA GLY A 34 8.44 -9.88 12.20
C GLY A 34 7.82 -9.42 13.53
N ALA A 35 8.48 -9.69 14.65
CA ALA A 35 8.03 -9.25 15.97
C ALA A 35 8.01 -7.72 16.09
N THR A 36 8.93 -7.03 15.43
CA THR A 36 8.95 -5.55 15.37
C THR A 36 7.85 -5.02 14.45
N PHE A 37 7.57 -5.72 13.35
CA PHE A 37 6.60 -5.33 12.34
C PHE A 37 5.15 -5.50 12.80
N LYS A 38 4.85 -6.61 13.49
CA LYS A 38 3.57 -6.93 14.11
C LYS A 38 3.80 -7.35 15.57
N PRO A 39 3.93 -6.38 16.50
CA PRO A 39 4.00 -6.66 17.93
C PRO A 39 2.72 -7.34 18.41
N GLU A 40 2.82 -8.17 19.45
CA GLU A 40 1.63 -8.76 20.08
C GLU A 40 0.69 -7.67 20.61
N GLY A 41 -0.60 -7.81 20.31
CA GLY A 41 -1.63 -6.85 20.74
C GLY A 41 -1.74 -5.57 19.90
N ILE A 42 -1.01 -5.44 18.79
CA ILE A 42 -1.22 -4.34 17.84
C ILE A 42 -2.64 -4.40 17.24
N GLU A 43 -3.26 -3.24 17.07
CA GLU A 43 -4.59 -3.16 16.45
C GLU A 43 -4.52 -3.59 14.97
N GLU A 44 -5.41 -4.50 14.56
CA GLU A 44 -5.49 -4.99 13.19
C GLU A 44 -6.65 -4.31 12.45
N ASP A 45 -6.35 -3.64 11.34
CA ASP A 45 -7.35 -3.00 10.50
C ASP A 45 -7.45 -3.69 9.13
N VAL A 46 -8.69 -3.99 8.71
CA VAL A 46 -8.94 -4.50 7.36
C VAL A 46 -8.68 -3.38 6.36
N PHE A 47 -7.89 -3.66 5.33
CA PHE A 47 -7.68 -2.71 4.23
C PHE A 47 -8.97 -2.53 3.44
N ASP A 48 -9.54 -1.34 3.54
CA ASP A 48 -10.72 -0.89 2.81
C ASP A 48 -10.36 0.03 1.61
N GLY A 49 -9.09 0.05 1.24
CA GLY A 49 -8.56 0.97 0.24
C GLY A 49 -8.27 2.38 0.77
N ASN A 50 -8.66 2.75 1.98
CA ASN A 50 -8.52 4.10 2.54
C ASN A 50 -7.50 4.23 3.68
N ILE A 51 -7.20 3.15 4.39
CA ILE A 51 -6.32 3.19 5.56
C ILE A 51 -4.84 3.29 5.15
N VAL A 52 -4.16 4.29 5.73
CA VAL A 52 -2.70 4.35 5.78
C VAL A 52 -2.31 3.93 7.19
N SER A 53 -1.69 2.75 7.34
CA SER A 53 -1.22 2.28 8.64
C SER A 53 -0.35 3.35 9.30
N ARG A 54 -0.58 3.61 10.58
CA ARG A 54 0.25 4.47 11.39
C ARG A 54 1.29 3.60 12.06
N ASN A 55 2.55 3.82 11.71
CA ASN A 55 3.68 3.10 12.29
C ASN A 55 3.56 3.07 13.83
N GLY A 56 3.38 1.88 14.39
CA GLY A 56 3.35 1.63 15.83
C GLY A 56 1.97 1.73 16.50
N GLU A 57 0.90 2.14 15.80
CA GLU A 57 -0.47 2.16 16.37
C GLU A 57 -1.30 0.96 15.87
N ASN A 58 -1.26 0.72 14.56
CA ASN A 58 -2.05 -0.33 13.91
C ASN A 58 -1.29 -1.00 12.77
N ILE A 59 -1.75 -2.18 12.37
CA ILE A 59 -1.29 -2.90 11.19
C ILE A 59 -2.47 -3.18 10.27
N THR A 60 -2.29 -2.92 8.98
CA THR A 60 -3.33 -3.17 8.00
C THR A 60 -3.21 -4.61 7.48
N TYR A 61 -4.32 -5.27 7.16
CA TYR A 61 -4.33 -6.56 6.49
C TYR A 61 -5.39 -6.69 5.39
N VAL A 62 -5.15 -7.58 4.44
CA VAL A 62 -6.16 -8.09 3.50
C VAL A 62 -6.31 -9.60 3.68
N HIS A 63 -7.50 -10.12 3.41
CA HIS A 63 -7.65 -11.54 3.14
C HIS A 63 -7.07 -11.83 1.76
N TYR A 64 -6.03 -12.66 1.72
CA TYR A 64 -5.28 -12.92 0.49
C TYR A 64 -5.05 -14.41 0.36
N ASP A 65 -5.34 -14.97 -0.80
CA ASP A 65 -4.99 -16.34 -1.10
C ASP A 65 -3.58 -16.34 -1.73
N LEU A 66 -2.63 -16.98 -1.06
CA LEU A 66 -1.28 -17.12 -1.63
C LEU A 66 -1.33 -17.94 -2.93
N PRO A 67 -0.45 -17.64 -3.91
CA PRO A 67 -0.34 -18.43 -5.13
C PRO A 67 -0.11 -19.92 -4.86
N GLU A 68 -0.56 -20.78 -5.77
CA GLU A 68 -0.52 -22.25 -5.62
C GLU A 68 0.87 -22.80 -5.26
N ASP A 69 1.94 -22.16 -5.75
CA ASP A 69 3.31 -22.60 -5.52
C ASP A 69 3.73 -22.55 -4.03
N PHE A 70 3.07 -21.71 -3.22
CA PHE A 70 3.28 -21.65 -1.77
C PHE A 70 2.77 -22.90 -1.04
N ALA A 71 1.83 -23.65 -1.61
CA ALA A 71 1.34 -24.90 -1.03
C ALA A 71 2.42 -26.00 -0.96
N ARG A 72 3.52 -25.84 -1.71
CA ARG A 72 4.68 -26.74 -1.68
C ARG A 72 5.56 -26.52 -0.45
N ILE A 73 5.44 -25.39 0.23
CA ILE A 73 6.23 -25.05 1.42
C ILE A 73 5.48 -25.53 2.67
N PRO A 74 6.14 -26.23 3.62
CA PRO A 74 7.58 -26.55 3.65
C PRO A 74 7.97 -27.93 3.06
N CYS A 75 7.00 -28.76 2.68
CA CYS A 75 7.21 -30.20 2.52
C CYS A 75 7.92 -30.61 1.21
N ASN A 76 7.71 -29.88 0.10
CA ASN A 76 8.17 -30.28 -1.24
C ASN A 76 9.33 -29.42 -1.75
N GLN A 77 10.21 -29.02 -0.83
CA GLN A 77 11.36 -28.15 -1.14
C GLN A 77 12.33 -28.77 -2.18
N ALA A 78 12.46 -30.10 -2.22
CA ALA A 78 13.36 -30.80 -3.15
C ALA A 78 12.95 -30.68 -4.63
N ASP A 79 11.67 -30.43 -4.90
CA ASP A 79 11.13 -30.27 -6.25
C ASP A 79 11.12 -28.79 -6.70
N MET A 80 11.55 -27.87 -5.82
CA MET A 80 11.60 -26.44 -6.13
C MET A 80 12.87 -26.10 -6.89
N SER A 81 12.74 -25.22 -7.89
CA SER A 81 13.90 -24.70 -8.61
C SER A 81 14.77 -23.84 -7.69
N GLU A 82 16.08 -23.92 -7.85
CA GLU A 82 17.02 -23.09 -7.10
C GLU A 82 17.12 -21.68 -7.69
N TYR A 83 17.31 -20.71 -6.81
CA TYR A 83 17.56 -19.32 -7.17
C TYR A 83 18.96 -19.15 -7.77
N ASN A 84 19.04 -18.57 -8.97
CA ASN A 84 20.29 -18.26 -9.65
C ASN A 84 20.52 -16.74 -9.71
N ILE A 85 21.45 -16.23 -8.90
CA ILE A 85 21.79 -14.80 -8.83
C ILE A 85 22.20 -14.16 -10.16
N ASN A 86 22.63 -14.93 -11.15
CA ASN A 86 23.06 -14.39 -12.45
C ASN A 86 21.92 -14.24 -13.46
N GLU A 87 20.81 -14.94 -13.25
CA GLU A 87 19.69 -15.03 -14.19
C GLU A 87 18.40 -14.48 -13.59
N ASP A 88 18.22 -14.67 -12.28
CA ASP A 88 16.99 -14.37 -11.58
C ASP A 88 16.99 -12.94 -11.00
N MET A 89 15.84 -12.29 -11.12
CA MET A 89 15.52 -11.03 -10.45
C MET A 89 14.18 -11.20 -9.74
N PRO A 90 14.19 -11.54 -8.45
CA PRO A 90 12.96 -11.71 -7.70
C PRO A 90 12.36 -10.34 -7.39
N LYS A 91 11.04 -10.31 -7.17
CA LYS A 91 10.34 -9.13 -6.65
C LYS A 91 10.34 -9.09 -5.12
N SER A 92 10.53 -10.25 -4.49
CA SER A 92 10.63 -10.37 -3.04
C SER A 92 11.47 -11.58 -2.65
N ILE A 93 12.14 -11.51 -1.52
CA ILE A 93 12.72 -12.66 -0.82
C ILE A 93 11.95 -12.86 0.48
N PHE A 94 11.83 -14.10 0.94
CA PHE A 94 11.06 -14.39 2.13
C PHE A 94 11.57 -15.60 2.90
N TYR A 95 11.24 -15.63 4.18
CA TYR A 95 11.49 -16.75 5.07
C TYR A 95 10.15 -17.36 5.51
N TYR A 96 10.10 -18.69 5.60
CA TYR A 96 8.97 -19.43 6.16
C TYR A 96 9.32 -19.97 7.54
N ASP A 97 8.46 -19.73 8.53
CA ASP A 97 8.58 -20.31 9.87
C ASP A 97 7.17 -20.56 10.43
N ASP A 98 6.87 -21.79 10.84
CA ASP A 98 5.64 -22.17 11.56
C ASP A 98 4.34 -21.57 10.99
N GLY A 99 4.08 -21.77 9.69
CA GLY A 99 2.88 -21.26 9.03
C GLY A 99 2.92 -19.77 8.65
N LYS A 100 3.98 -19.05 9.02
CA LYS A 100 4.18 -17.62 8.73
C LYS A 100 5.14 -17.43 7.58
N PHE A 101 4.83 -16.46 6.71
CA PHE A 101 5.71 -16.04 5.63
C PHE A 101 6.12 -14.58 5.83
N TYR A 102 7.41 -14.35 5.93
CA TYR A 102 8.01 -13.04 6.18
C TYR A 102 8.61 -12.48 4.91
N PHE A 103 7.96 -11.50 4.28
CA PHE A 103 8.36 -11.00 2.98
C PHE A 103 9.18 -9.72 3.07
N GLN A 104 10.23 -9.65 2.26
CA GLN A 104 11.03 -8.45 2.04
C GLN A 104 11.05 -8.14 0.54
N ILE A 105 10.75 -6.89 0.16
CA ILE A 105 10.87 -6.44 -1.22
C ILE A 105 12.31 -6.62 -1.69
N PHE A 106 12.45 -7.10 -2.91
CA PHE A 106 13.73 -7.24 -3.56
C PHE A 106 13.77 -6.42 -4.83
N ASN A 107 14.71 -5.47 -4.89
CA ASN A 107 14.88 -4.56 -6.00
C ASN A 107 16.30 -4.62 -6.55
N LYS A 108 16.53 -4.02 -7.72
CA LYS A 108 17.89 -3.84 -8.30
C LYS A 108 18.88 -3.16 -7.34
N LYS A 109 18.40 -2.45 -6.32
CA LYS A 109 19.24 -1.83 -5.28
C LYS A 109 19.88 -2.86 -4.37
N ASN A 110 19.15 -3.93 -4.02
CA ASN A 110 19.62 -5.04 -3.20
C ASN A 110 20.67 -5.88 -3.92
N MET A 111 20.69 -5.85 -5.26
CA MET A 111 21.68 -6.54 -6.08
C MET A 111 23.03 -5.83 -6.11
N LEU A 112 24.10 -6.54 -5.75
CA LEU A 112 25.49 -6.10 -5.84
C LEU A 112 26.20 -6.74 -7.05
N GLN A 113 25.50 -6.82 -8.17
CA GLN A 113 26.05 -7.26 -9.45
C GLN A 113 26.23 -6.04 -10.37
N ARG A 114 27.36 -5.95 -11.08
CA ARG A 114 27.66 -4.84 -12.02
C ARG A 114 27.73 -3.45 -11.38
N LYS A 115 27.86 -3.36 -10.05
CA LYS A 115 28.08 -2.12 -9.30
C LYS A 115 29.54 -1.99 -8.86
N MET A 116 30.02 -0.76 -8.71
CA MET A 116 31.30 -0.51 -8.06
C MET A 116 31.12 -0.64 -6.54
N VAL A 117 31.40 -1.83 -6.02
CA VAL A 117 31.37 -2.12 -4.58
C VAL A 117 32.80 -2.29 -4.10
N LEU A 118 33.15 -1.56 -3.05
CA LEU A 118 34.46 -1.62 -2.42
C LEU A 118 34.40 -2.56 -1.22
N ARG A 119 35.23 -3.61 -1.25
CA ARG A 119 35.48 -4.54 -0.16
C ARG A 119 36.64 -4.01 0.67
N PHE A 120 36.45 -3.95 1.98
CA PHE A 120 37.53 -3.65 2.92
C PHE A 120 38.54 -4.79 2.96
N GLU A 121 39.82 -4.45 2.94
CA GLU A 121 40.94 -5.35 3.07
C GLU A 121 41.88 -4.87 4.18
N TYR A 122 42.79 -5.75 4.59
CA TYR A 122 43.74 -5.47 5.68
C TYR A 122 44.53 -4.18 5.41
N GLY A 123 44.77 -3.40 6.47
CA GLY A 123 45.53 -2.14 6.38
C GLY A 123 44.70 -0.94 5.90
N ASN A 124 43.36 -0.99 5.99
CA ASN A 124 42.46 0.08 5.58
C ASN A 124 42.54 0.39 4.06
N VAL A 125 42.77 -0.66 3.28
CA VAL A 125 42.78 -0.60 1.81
C VAL A 125 41.44 -1.14 1.31
N PHE A 126 40.94 -0.56 0.22
CA PHE A 126 39.69 -0.97 -0.38
C PHE A 126 39.94 -1.55 -1.77
N ALA A 127 39.44 -2.76 -2.01
CA ALA A 127 39.50 -3.44 -3.30
C ALA A 127 38.11 -3.54 -3.93
N LYS A 128 38.05 -3.68 -5.26
CA LYS A 128 36.77 -3.93 -5.94
C LYS A 128 36.25 -5.34 -5.61
N MET A 129 34.98 -5.45 -5.23
CA MET A 129 34.30 -6.72 -5.12
C MET A 129 34.03 -7.30 -6.51
N ASN A 130 34.51 -8.53 -6.75
CA ASN A 130 34.37 -9.22 -8.05
C ASN A 130 33.28 -10.31 -8.06
N ASN A 131 32.68 -10.61 -6.90
CA ASN A 131 31.66 -11.65 -6.78
C ASN A 131 30.26 -11.03 -6.77
N SER A 132 29.27 -11.74 -7.33
CA SER A 132 27.87 -11.37 -7.21
C SER A 132 27.39 -11.61 -5.77
N ALA A 133 26.67 -10.65 -5.21
CA ALA A 133 26.05 -10.75 -3.90
C ALA A 133 24.72 -9.99 -3.87
N PHE A 134 23.92 -10.22 -2.84
CA PHE A 134 22.72 -9.44 -2.59
C PHE A 134 22.56 -9.09 -1.12
N ILE A 135 21.85 -8.01 -0.87
CA ILE A 135 21.59 -7.48 0.47
C ILE A 135 20.26 -8.03 0.96
N VAL A 136 20.29 -8.62 2.15
CA VAL A 136 19.10 -8.87 2.99
C VAL A 136 19.04 -7.71 3.99
N GLU A 137 17.89 -7.02 4.09
CA GLU A 137 17.74 -5.87 4.99
C GLU A 137 17.21 -6.30 6.36
N ASP A 138 17.52 -5.56 7.43
CA ASP A 138 17.03 -5.82 8.79
C ASP A 138 15.57 -5.35 9.01
N LYS A 139 14.68 -5.68 8.07
CA LYS A 139 13.24 -5.40 8.16
C LYS A 139 12.43 -6.26 7.19
N ILE A 140 11.17 -6.50 7.53
CA ILE A 140 10.19 -7.06 6.60
C ILE A 140 9.24 -5.97 6.10
N HIS A 141 8.57 -6.28 5.01
CA HIS A 141 7.66 -5.38 4.29
C HIS A 141 6.23 -5.90 4.28
N ALA A 142 6.05 -7.22 4.40
CA ALA A 142 4.75 -7.85 4.62
C ALA A 142 4.92 -9.14 5.44
N LEU A 143 3.86 -9.51 6.16
CA LEU A 143 3.76 -10.75 6.92
C LEU A 143 2.48 -11.46 6.49
N TYR A 144 2.55 -12.75 6.18
CA TYR A 144 1.38 -13.57 5.95
C TYR A 144 1.22 -14.60 7.07
N GLU A 145 0.02 -14.68 7.62
CA GLU A 145 -0.38 -15.62 8.67
C GLU A 145 -1.89 -15.87 8.56
N GLU A 146 -2.32 -17.13 8.64
CA GLU A 146 -3.75 -17.53 8.72
C GLU A 146 -4.67 -16.91 7.64
N GLY A 147 -4.23 -16.82 6.38
CA GLY A 147 -5.04 -16.27 5.28
C GLY A 147 -5.08 -14.74 5.23
N LYS A 148 -4.32 -14.07 6.10
CA LYS A 148 -4.20 -12.60 6.14
C LYS A 148 -2.81 -12.18 5.70
N LEU A 149 -2.76 -11.24 4.76
CA LEU A 149 -1.53 -10.54 4.39
C LEU A 149 -1.49 -9.18 5.09
N TYR A 150 -0.61 -9.06 6.07
CA TYR A 150 -0.36 -7.87 6.86
C TYR A 150 0.68 -6.96 6.20
N PHE A 151 0.42 -5.65 6.18
CA PHE A 151 1.32 -4.63 5.66
C PHE A 151 1.14 -3.27 6.32
N GLN A 152 2.23 -2.47 6.33
CA GLN A 152 2.18 -1.08 6.78
C GLN A 152 1.93 -0.10 5.63
N SER A 153 2.40 -0.41 4.42
CA SER A 153 2.29 0.45 3.24
C SER A 153 1.73 -0.31 2.04
N TYR A 154 0.61 0.18 1.50
CA TYR A 154 -0.01 -0.37 0.29
C TYR A 154 0.98 -0.40 -0.88
N THR A 155 1.68 0.70 -1.14
CA THR A 155 2.62 0.80 -2.28
C THR A 155 3.75 -0.23 -2.18
N VAL A 156 4.17 -0.55 -0.96
CA VAL A 156 5.21 -1.55 -0.67
C VAL A 156 4.63 -2.95 -0.84
N ALA A 157 3.51 -3.27 -0.18
CA ALA A 157 2.87 -4.57 -0.28
C ALA A 157 2.46 -4.91 -1.73
N ASN A 158 1.99 -3.90 -2.49
CA ASN A 158 1.62 -4.03 -3.89
C ASN A 158 2.79 -4.38 -4.82
N GLN A 159 4.05 -4.16 -4.40
CA GLN A 159 5.23 -4.63 -5.14
C GLN A 159 5.48 -6.14 -4.94
N ILE A 160 5.01 -6.71 -3.84
CA ILE A 160 5.14 -8.15 -3.53
C ILE A 160 3.97 -8.90 -4.17
N PHE A 161 2.74 -8.54 -3.80
CA PHE A 161 1.51 -9.12 -4.31
C PHE A 161 0.62 -8.02 -4.87
N SER A 162 0.04 -8.23 -6.05
CA SER A 162 -0.89 -7.24 -6.61
C SER A 162 -2.11 -7.12 -5.69
N LEU A 163 -2.30 -5.93 -5.13
CA LEU A 163 -3.41 -5.59 -4.25
C LEU A 163 -4.49 -4.77 -4.98
N ILE A 164 -4.38 -4.64 -6.30
CA ILE A 164 -5.29 -3.82 -7.11
C ILE A 164 -6.76 -4.25 -6.97
N ASN A 165 -7.01 -5.55 -6.81
CA ASN A 165 -8.37 -6.08 -6.62
C ASN A 165 -9.00 -5.66 -5.28
N PHE A 166 -8.18 -5.23 -4.31
CA PHE A 166 -8.62 -4.70 -3.02
C PHE A 166 -8.75 -3.16 -3.05
N VAL A 167 -8.30 -2.51 -4.12
CA VAL A 167 -8.54 -1.08 -4.36
C VAL A 167 -9.71 -0.97 -5.32
N THR A 168 -10.89 -0.67 -4.79
CA THR A 168 -12.05 -0.36 -5.63
C THR A 168 -11.84 1.01 -6.27
N GLU A 169 -11.33 1.03 -7.50
CA GLU A 169 -11.28 2.23 -8.34
C GLU A 169 -12.59 2.36 -9.14
N ALA A 170 -13.05 3.60 -9.34
CA ALA A 170 -14.18 3.85 -10.23
C ALA A 170 -13.80 3.53 -11.69
N THR A 171 -14.58 2.66 -12.32
CA THR A 171 -14.53 2.42 -13.77
C THR A 171 -14.99 3.67 -14.53
N ASN A 172 -14.75 3.74 -15.84
CA ASN A 172 -15.26 4.87 -16.64
C ASN A 172 -16.79 4.98 -16.62
N ALA A 173 -17.51 3.85 -16.60
CA ALA A 173 -18.97 3.82 -16.48
C ALA A 173 -19.44 4.29 -15.09
N GLU A 174 -18.67 4.00 -14.04
CA GLU A 174 -18.96 4.49 -12.69
C GLU A 174 -18.67 5.98 -12.54
N ILE A 175 -17.66 6.52 -13.27
CA ILE A 175 -17.43 7.96 -13.35
C ILE A 175 -18.60 8.67 -14.05
N GLU A 176 -19.17 8.06 -15.10
CA GLU A 176 -20.38 8.58 -15.74
C GLU A 176 -21.55 8.59 -14.76
N SER A 177 -21.82 7.45 -14.11
CA SER A 177 -22.90 7.32 -13.12
C SER A 177 -22.71 8.30 -11.94
N PHE A 178 -21.47 8.54 -11.52
CA PHE A 178 -21.17 9.52 -10.49
C PHE A 178 -21.53 10.94 -10.93
N GLY A 179 -21.27 11.30 -12.19
CA GLY A 179 -21.61 12.61 -12.73
C GLY A 179 -23.10 12.87 -12.89
N GLU A 180 -23.92 11.82 -12.85
CA GLU A 180 -25.39 11.90 -12.87
C GLU A 180 -25.99 12.08 -11.47
N LEU A 181 -25.18 12.09 -10.40
CA LEU A 181 -25.67 12.26 -9.05
C LEU A 181 -26.30 13.64 -8.83
N ASP A 182 -27.50 13.64 -8.24
CA ASP A 182 -28.21 14.87 -7.90
C ASP A 182 -27.37 15.77 -6.97
N GLY A 183 -27.19 17.01 -7.41
CA GLY A 183 -26.51 18.05 -6.63
C GLY A 183 -25.01 18.20 -6.91
N ILE A 184 -24.44 17.49 -7.88
CA ILE A 184 -23.12 17.82 -8.42
C ILE A 184 -23.20 18.23 -9.89
N ASN A 185 -22.28 19.08 -10.30
CA ASN A 185 -22.09 19.45 -11.69
C ASN A 185 -20.63 19.16 -12.05
N VAL A 186 -20.43 18.23 -13.00
CA VAL A 186 -19.10 17.74 -13.29
C VAL A 186 -18.96 17.32 -14.75
N ASN A 187 -17.82 17.64 -15.35
CA ASN A 187 -17.45 17.16 -16.66
C ASN A 187 -16.79 15.77 -16.54
N THR A 188 -17.60 14.71 -16.70
CA THR A 188 -17.16 13.32 -16.58
C THR A 188 -16.09 12.95 -17.61
N GLU A 189 -16.16 13.48 -18.84
CA GLU A 189 -15.11 13.30 -19.87
C GLU A 189 -13.76 13.84 -19.42
N SER A 190 -13.75 15.04 -18.82
CA SER A 190 -12.53 15.63 -18.27
C SER A 190 -11.98 14.81 -17.11
N ILE A 191 -12.85 14.28 -16.23
CA ILE A 191 -12.43 13.37 -15.15
C ILE A 191 -11.77 12.11 -15.71
N LYS A 192 -12.36 11.47 -16.73
CA LYS A 192 -11.79 10.23 -17.31
C LYS A 192 -10.34 10.45 -17.78
N HIS A 193 -10.03 11.62 -18.33
CA HIS A 193 -8.69 11.97 -18.83
C HIS A 193 -7.69 12.31 -17.71
N ILE A 194 -8.13 12.99 -16.64
CA ILE A 194 -7.22 13.48 -15.58
C ILE A 194 -7.17 12.59 -14.34
N ALA A 195 -8.15 11.71 -14.14
CA ALA A 195 -8.30 10.94 -12.90
C ALA A 195 -7.17 9.92 -12.74
N ASN A 196 -6.39 10.10 -11.67
CA ASN A 196 -5.44 9.10 -11.22
C ASN A 196 -6.13 8.08 -10.30
N ILE A 197 -5.39 7.05 -9.88
CA ILE A 197 -5.84 6.00 -8.96
C ILE A 197 -6.55 6.58 -7.73
N LYS A 198 -5.98 7.65 -7.13
CA LYS A 198 -6.56 8.30 -5.96
C LYS A 198 -7.91 8.94 -6.27
N THR A 199 -8.03 9.66 -7.39
CA THR A 199 -9.28 10.29 -7.81
C THR A 199 -10.37 9.25 -8.08
N ARG A 200 -10.05 8.19 -8.82
CA ARG A 200 -10.99 7.09 -9.12
C ARG A 200 -11.47 6.39 -7.86
N ARG A 201 -10.56 6.17 -6.90
CA ARG A 201 -10.90 5.62 -5.58
C ARG A 201 -11.86 6.52 -4.81
N LEU A 202 -11.58 7.82 -4.73
CA LEU A 202 -12.44 8.77 -4.01
C LEU A 202 -13.85 8.83 -4.62
N ILE A 203 -13.95 8.81 -5.95
CA ILE A 203 -15.23 8.75 -6.67
C ILE A 203 -16.01 7.47 -6.31
N LYS A 204 -15.34 6.32 -6.32
CA LYS A 204 -15.95 5.03 -5.97
C LYS A 204 -16.48 5.02 -4.54
N LEU A 205 -15.68 5.53 -3.59
CA LEU A 205 -16.10 5.64 -2.19
C LEU A 205 -17.30 6.57 -2.04
N LEU A 206 -17.25 7.77 -2.63
CA LEU A 206 -18.33 8.74 -2.54
C LEU A 206 -19.63 8.23 -3.15
N SER A 207 -19.55 7.42 -4.21
CA SER A 207 -20.71 6.79 -4.85
C SER A 207 -21.47 5.83 -3.91
N ASN A 208 -20.79 5.27 -2.91
CA ASN A 208 -21.38 4.38 -1.91
C ASN A 208 -21.84 5.12 -0.62
N THR A 209 -21.74 6.44 -0.58
CA THR A 209 -22.04 7.25 0.62
C THR A 209 -23.11 8.29 0.35
N ASP A 210 -23.84 8.66 1.40
CA ASP A 210 -24.80 9.78 1.36
C ASP A 210 -24.14 11.14 1.65
N ASN A 211 -22.80 11.24 1.58
CA ASN A 211 -22.10 12.47 1.98
C ASN A 211 -22.41 13.64 1.05
N ILE A 212 -22.51 13.39 -0.26
CA ILE A 212 -22.85 14.41 -1.25
C ILE A 212 -24.25 14.93 -0.98
N SER A 213 -25.25 14.05 -0.87
CA SER A 213 -26.64 14.43 -0.60
C SER A 213 -26.77 15.16 0.76
N THR A 214 -26.04 14.71 1.78
CA THR A 214 -26.00 15.34 3.11
C THR A 214 -25.38 16.74 3.07
N PHE A 215 -24.28 16.93 2.33
CA PHE A 215 -23.69 18.25 2.11
C PHE A 215 -24.66 19.17 1.35
N MET A 216 -25.33 18.64 0.33
CA MET A 216 -26.25 19.40 -0.50
C MET A 216 -27.54 19.81 0.23
N ARG A 217 -27.92 19.11 1.30
CA ARG A 217 -29.05 19.49 2.17
C ARG A 217 -28.78 20.73 3.05
N LYS A 218 -27.50 21.09 3.27
CA LYS A 218 -27.14 22.24 4.12
C LYS A 218 -27.59 23.56 3.49
N ALA A 219 -27.75 24.61 4.30
CA ALA A 219 -28.07 25.94 3.78
C ALA A 219 -26.94 26.49 2.90
N SER A 220 -27.28 27.26 1.85
CA SER A 220 -26.31 27.78 0.88
C SER A 220 -25.15 28.55 1.53
N ARG A 221 -25.45 29.43 2.50
CA ARG A 221 -24.43 30.19 3.27
C ARG A 221 -23.45 29.27 4.01
N THR A 222 -23.96 28.17 4.57
CA THR A 222 -23.14 27.18 5.29
C THR A 222 -22.22 26.43 4.32
N LYS A 223 -22.72 26.06 3.12
CA LYS A 223 -21.90 25.40 2.09
C LYS A 223 -20.71 26.27 1.69
N THR A 224 -20.94 27.52 1.30
CA THR A 224 -19.88 28.44 0.89
C THR A 224 -18.88 28.69 2.02
N SER A 225 -19.36 28.85 3.25
CA SER A 225 -18.50 29.02 4.43
C SER A 225 -17.62 27.80 4.68
N LEU A 226 -18.15 26.59 4.57
CA LEU A 226 -17.39 25.35 4.72
C LEU A 226 -16.33 25.18 3.62
N LEU A 227 -16.69 25.41 2.36
CA LEU A 227 -15.72 25.32 1.25
C LEU A 227 -14.54 26.27 1.46
N ASN A 228 -14.83 27.53 1.80
CA ASN A 228 -13.80 28.53 2.11
C ASN A 228 -12.97 28.14 3.34
N LYS A 229 -13.62 27.69 4.41
CA LYS A 229 -12.94 27.24 5.63
C LYS A 229 -12.00 26.09 5.33
N TYR A 230 -12.33 25.16 4.45
CA TYR A 230 -11.47 24.01 4.16
C TYR A 230 -10.47 24.27 3.00
N GLY A 231 -10.46 25.47 2.44
CA GLY A 231 -9.61 25.84 1.30
C GLY A 231 -9.94 25.01 0.06
N VAL A 232 -11.24 24.77 -0.16
CA VAL A 232 -11.77 23.97 -1.25
C VAL A 232 -12.22 24.92 -2.37
N ASN A 233 -11.54 24.86 -3.52
CA ASN A 233 -11.82 25.68 -4.69
C ASN A 233 -13.01 25.12 -5.50
N ALA A 234 -14.20 25.14 -4.91
CA ALA A 234 -15.45 24.74 -5.58
C ALA A 234 -16.54 25.79 -5.37
N GLN A 235 -17.50 25.84 -6.29
CA GLN A 235 -18.61 26.79 -6.26
C GLN A 235 -19.94 26.07 -6.35
N ILE A 236 -20.99 26.72 -5.85
CA ILE A 236 -22.37 26.29 -6.07
C ILE A 236 -22.92 27.09 -7.25
N ASN A 237 -23.40 26.42 -8.29
CA ASN A 237 -23.97 27.09 -9.47
C ASN A 237 -25.40 27.60 -9.21
N GLU A 238 -25.99 28.25 -10.21
CA GLU A 238 -27.37 28.78 -10.14
C GLU A 238 -28.43 27.69 -9.91
N ASN A 239 -28.16 26.46 -10.39
CA ASN A 239 -28.99 25.27 -10.18
C ASN A 239 -28.84 24.67 -8.77
N LYS A 240 -28.09 25.31 -7.89
CA LYS A 240 -27.76 24.85 -6.53
C LYS A 240 -26.95 23.56 -6.50
N GLU A 241 -26.17 23.26 -7.52
CA GLU A 241 -25.29 22.09 -7.63
C GLU A 241 -23.85 22.47 -7.27
N LEU A 242 -23.09 21.53 -6.71
CA LEU A 242 -21.67 21.67 -6.45
C LEU A 242 -20.87 21.44 -7.73
N VAL A 243 -20.22 22.49 -8.23
CA VAL A 243 -19.34 22.41 -9.41
C VAL A 243 -18.00 21.80 -9.00
N LEU A 244 -17.70 20.61 -9.52
CA LEU A 244 -16.41 19.94 -9.32
C LEU A 244 -15.37 20.50 -10.31
N PRO A 245 -14.21 20.98 -9.83
CA PRO A 245 -13.18 21.52 -10.70
C PRO A 245 -12.51 20.39 -11.49
N THR A 246 -12.63 20.39 -12.81
CA THR A 246 -12.03 19.37 -13.69
C THR A 246 -10.80 19.86 -14.45
N ASN A 247 -10.32 21.08 -14.16
CA ASN A 247 -9.13 21.64 -14.81
C ASN A 247 -7.82 21.13 -14.18
N ASN A 248 -7.87 20.74 -12.91
CA ASN A 248 -6.72 20.35 -12.13
C ASN A 248 -7.07 19.19 -11.18
N VAL A 249 -6.31 18.10 -11.26
CA VAL A 249 -6.47 16.90 -10.43
C VAL A 249 -6.32 17.20 -8.95
N ALA A 250 -5.46 18.15 -8.58
CA ALA A 250 -5.25 18.51 -7.18
C ALA A 250 -6.48 19.19 -6.56
N ASP A 251 -7.11 20.10 -7.31
CA ASP A 251 -8.33 20.77 -6.88
C ASP A 251 -9.51 19.80 -6.82
N LEU A 252 -9.65 18.92 -7.83
CA LEU A 252 -10.65 17.85 -7.82
C LEU A 252 -10.50 16.96 -6.59
N ASN A 253 -9.27 16.45 -6.34
CA ASN A 253 -8.99 15.62 -5.19
C ASN A 253 -9.24 16.36 -3.87
N ARG A 254 -9.00 17.68 -3.80
CA ARG A 254 -9.30 18.45 -2.60
C ARG A 254 -10.82 18.50 -2.31
N VAL A 255 -11.65 18.66 -3.33
CA VAL A 255 -13.12 18.63 -3.17
C VAL A 255 -13.59 17.25 -2.76
N LEU A 256 -13.08 16.20 -3.42
CA LEU A 256 -13.45 14.82 -3.10
C LEU A 256 -12.98 14.43 -1.68
N GLU A 257 -11.77 14.81 -1.27
CA GLU A 257 -11.26 14.64 0.11
C GLU A 257 -12.16 15.35 1.13
N PHE A 258 -12.65 16.55 0.81
CA PHE A 258 -13.59 17.29 1.67
C PHE A 258 -14.93 16.56 1.81
N LEU A 259 -15.55 16.16 0.69
CA LEU A 259 -16.83 15.45 0.68
C LEU A 259 -16.74 14.09 1.38
N ASN A 260 -15.57 13.45 1.28
CA ASN A 260 -15.32 12.16 1.91
C ASN A 260 -14.97 12.31 3.40
N GLU A 261 -14.84 13.53 3.94
CA GLU A 261 -14.38 13.81 5.31
C GLU A 261 -12.94 13.33 5.59
N ASP A 262 -12.08 13.29 4.56
CA ASP A 262 -10.64 12.98 4.71
C ASP A 262 -9.85 14.17 5.27
N ILE A 263 -10.43 15.37 5.30
CA ILE A 263 -9.81 16.57 5.86
C ILE A 263 -10.67 17.15 6.97
N PHE A 264 -10.02 17.60 8.05
CA PHE A 264 -10.69 18.22 9.19
C PHE A 264 -9.86 19.38 9.75
N ARG A 265 -10.50 20.31 10.45
CA ARG A 265 -9.81 21.38 11.17
C ARG A 265 -9.75 21.07 12.66
N GLY A 266 -8.56 21.20 13.25
CA GLY A 266 -8.37 21.01 14.69
C GLY A 266 -9.07 22.10 15.49
N VAL A 267 -9.74 21.74 16.59
CA VAL A 267 -10.54 22.69 17.40
C VAL A 267 -9.67 23.77 18.04
N ILE A 268 -8.42 23.45 18.40
CA ILE A 268 -7.52 24.36 19.14
C ILE A 268 -6.81 25.33 18.19
N THR A 269 -6.19 24.81 17.14
CA THR A 269 -5.28 25.59 16.28
C THR A 269 -5.93 26.06 14.98
N ASP A 270 -7.16 25.59 14.70
CA ASP A 270 -7.87 25.73 13.42
C ASP A 270 -7.01 25.33 12.20
N ARG A 271 -5.95 24.53 12.41
CA ARG A 271 -5.11 23.98 11.34
C ARG A 271 -5.86 22.88 10.62
N LEU A 272 -5.62 22.80 9.31
CA LEU A 272 -6.16 21.73 8.49
C LEU A 272 -5.29 20.48 8.60
N TYR A 273 -5.92 19.37 8.95
CA TYR A 273 -5.31 18.05 9.05
C TYR A 273 -5.96 17.11 8.04
N ARG A 274 -5.23 16.04 7.70
CA ARG A 274 -5.74 14.91 6.91
C ARG A 274 -5.92 13.72 7.83
N SER A 275 -7.06 13.04 7.70
CA SER A 275 -7.31 11.79 8.40
C SER A 275 -6.64 10.63 7.67
N ASN A 276 -6.09 9.70 8.46
CA ASN A 276 -5.51 8.45 7.97
C ASN A 276 -6.42 7.24 8.20
N SER A 277 -7.53 7.42 8.94
CA SER A 277 -8.53 6.38 9.24
C SER A 277 -9.91 7.02 9.43
N LYS A 278 -10.98 6.26 9.21
CA LYS A 278 -12.38 6.69 9.39
C LYS A 278 -13.18 5.77 10.31
N LYS A 279 -12.50 5.10 11.23
CA LYS A 279 -13.16 4.30 12.25
C LYS A 279 -14.07 5.23 13.07
N LYS A 280 -15.37 4.98 13.02
CA LYS A 280 -16.32 5.68 13.88
C LYS A 280 -16.06 5.21 15.31
N ASP A 281 -15.84 6.18 16.19
CA ASP A 281 -15.89 5.92 17.62
C ASP A 281 -17.36 5.81 18.04
N ASN A 282 -17.69 4.74 18.75
CA ASN A 282 -19.06 4.43 19.20
C ASN A 282 -19.26 4.72 20.69
N HIS A 283 -18.35 5.46 21.33
CA HIS A 283 -18.50 5.93 22.71
C HIS A 283 -19.62 6.97 22.87
#